data_AF-A0A9E5UQK4-F1
#
_entry.id   AF-A0A9E5UQK4-F1
#
_cell.length_a   1.000
_cell.length_b   1.000
_cell.length_c   1.000
_cell.angle_alpha   90.00
_cell.angle_beta   90.00
_cell.angle_gamma   90.00
#
_symmetry.space_group_name_H-M   'P 1'
#
loop_
_entity.id
_entity.type
_entity.pdbx_description
1 polymer ?
#
loop_
_entity_poly.entity_id
_entity_poly.type
_entity_poly.pdbx_seq_one_letter_code
_entity_poly.pdbx_strand_id
1 'polypeptide(L)'
;MARPFVPPEIPSFRGNLNLEADIGGSLAVPTGSGQLSITEAAFRDEAITAATAEFAIANDVATLNARITTLPETAPITLQGDIPLNGRSQYNLQLTDEGLRFINLLSDTIAWEAGSGSLNITLTGTQAAPNIEGILALRQASYGCRRYPNRSRSLRARFILVGVNCRRITLMAAMAMVRSWFGVGSPCGPMERPSPSRSVSRLWS
;
A
#
# COMPACT_ATOMS: atom_id res chain seq x y z
N MET A 1 32.89 -14.16 12.79
CA MET A 1 31.78 -13.75 13.67
C MET A 1 30.49 -13.84 12.87
N ALA A 2 29.57 -14.74 13.24
CA ALA A 2 28.26 -14.81 12.60
C ALA A 2 27.40 -13.64 13.07
N ARG A 3 26.74 -12.93 12.15
CA ARG A 3 25.77 -11.90 12.52
C ARG A 3 24.59 -12.60 13.22
N PRO A 4 24.17 -12.17 14.41
CA PRO A 4 22.99 -12.76 15.04
C PRO A 4 21.79 -12.60 14.12
N PHE A 5 21.04 -13.68 13.94
CA PHE A 5 19.75 -13.64 13.27
C PHE A 5 18.82 -12.78 14.14
N VAL A 6 18.52 -11.57 13.66
CA VAL A 6 17.46 -10.74 14.22
C VAL A 6 16.18 -11.18 13.50
N PRO A 7 15.21 -11.78 14.19
CA PRO A 7 13.93 -12.11 13.58
C PRO A 7 13.30 -10.84 12.99
N PRO A 8 12.64 -10.91 11.83
CA PRO A 8 11.89 -9.77 11.32
C PRO A 8 10.88 -9.34 12.37
N GLU A 9 10.91 -8.06 12.76
CA GLU A 9 9.95 -7.51 13.70
C GLU A 9 8.55 -7.60 13.08
N ILE A 10 7.69 -8.43 13.68
CA ILE A 10 6.27 -8.42 13.36
C ILE A 10 5.75 -7.07 13.86
N PRO A 11 5.10 -6.25 13.00
CA PRO A 11 4.57 -4.98 13.44
C PRO A 11 3.63 -5.17 14.63
N SER A 12 3.89 -4.44 15.72
CA SER A 12 3.07 -4.53 16.92
C SER A 12 1.68 -3.95 16.64
N PHE A 13 0.65 -4.75 16.92
CA PHE A 13 -0.73 -4.31 17.04
C PHE A 13 -1.12 -4.31 18.52
N ARG A 14 -1.73 -3.22 18.98
CA ARG A 14 -2.34 -3.11 20.32
C ARG A 14 -3.74 -2.53 20.15
N GLY A 15 -4.71 -2.96 20.95
CA GLY A 15 -6.07 -2.42 20.92
C GLY A 15 -7.13 -3.49 21.12
N ASN A 16 -8.39 -3.07 21.10
CA ASN A 16 -9.54 -3.96 21.23
C ASN A 16 -10.01 -4.37 19.84
N LEU A 17 -10.18 -5.67 19.63
CA LEU A 17 -10.66 -6.24 18.38
C LEU A 17 -11.90 -7.08 18.68
N ASN A 18 -12.98 -6.78 17.99
CA ASN A 18 -14.18 -7.60 17.98
C ASN A 18 -14.45 -8.07 16.55
N LEU A 19 -14.64 -9.37 16.37
CA LEU A 19 -14.96 -9.98 15.08
C LEU A 19 -16.21 -10.83 15.26
N GLU A 20 -17.21 -10.56 14.44
CA GLU A 20 -18.39 -11.39 14.29
C GLU A 20 -18.47 -11.85 12.84
N ALA A 21 -18.64 -13.16 12.63
CA ALA A 21 -18.68 -13.73 11.31
C ALA A 21 -19.57 -14.96 11.26
N ASP A 22 -20.37 -15.07 10.20
CA ASP A 22 -21.05 -16.28 9.79
C ASP A 22 -20.28 -16.85 8.59
N ILE A 23 -19.78 -18.07 8.71
CA ILE A 23 -19.00 -18.75 7.68
C ILE A 23 -19.59 -20.12 7.46
N GLY A 24 -19.89 -20.42 6.20
CA GLY A 24 -20.45 -21.68 5.73
C GLY A 24 -19.95 -22.06 4.34
N GLY A 25 -20.69 -22.97 3.70
CA GLY A 25 -20.33 -23.50 2.40
C GLY A 25 -19.29 -24.63 2.49
N SER A 26 -18.57 -24.86 1.39
CA SER A 26 -17.55 -25.91 1.30
C SER A 26 -16.16 -25.31 1.11
N LEU A 27 -15.09 -26.09 1.33
CA LEU A 27 -13.73 -25.61 1.06
C LEU A 27 -13.50 -25.23 -0.42
N ALA A 28 -14.31 -25.77 -1.34
CA ALA A 28 -14.24 -25.46 -2.76
C ALA A 28 -15.02 -24.19 -3.12
N VAL A 29 -16.07 -23.87 -2.36
CA VAL A 29 -16.95 -22.71 -2.57
C VAL A 29 -17.37 -22.20 -1.19
N PRO A 30 -16.52 -21.39 -0.53
CA PRO A 30 -16.84 -20.83 0.78
C PRO A 30 -17.90 -19.75 0.63
N THR A 31 -18.75 -19.62 1.64
CA THR A 31 -19.70 -18.53 1.76
C THR A 31 -19.62 -17.94 3.15
N GLY A 32 -19.86 -16.65 3.30
CA GLY A 32 -19.92 -16.06 4.62
C GLY A 32 -20.06 -14.56 4.60
N SER A 33 -20.23 -13.99 5.77
CA SER A 33 -20.21 -12.56 5.98
C SER A 33 -19.74 -12.26 7.39
N GLY A 34 -19.28 -11.05 7.62
CA GLY A 34 -18.88 -10.66 8.96
C GLY A 34 -18.56 -9.19 9.08
N GLN A 35 -18.41 -8.78 10.32
CA GLN A 35 -18.02 -7.45 10.70
C GLN A 35 -16.87 -7.52 11.69
N LEU A 36 -15.87 -6.67 11.45
CA LEU A 36 -14.73 -6.43 12.29
C LEU A 36 -14.84 -5.01 12.85
N SER A 37 -14.70 -4.88 14.15
CA SER A 37 -14.62 -3.61 14.87
C SER A 37 -13.31 -3.57 15.65
N ILE A 38 -12.58 -2.48 15.50
CA ILE A 38 -11.35 -2.20 16.21
C ILE A 38 -11.52 -0.85 16.92
N THR A 39 -11.20 -0.78 18.21
CA THR A 39 -11.21 0.46 18.98
C THR A 39 -9.93 0.63 19.77
N GLU A 40 -9.53 1.89 19.96
CA GLU A 40 -8.38 2.28 20.80
C GLU A 40 -7.11 1.51 20.42
N ALA A 41 -6.86 1.41 19.11
CA ALA A 41 -5.79 0.60 18.58
C ALA A 41 -4.56 1.41 18.17
N ALA A 42 -3.42 0.73 18.05
CA ALA A 42 -2.20 1.25 17.51
C ALA A 42 -1.53 0.19 16.64
N PHE A 43 -1.16 0.57 15.42
CA PHE A 43 -0.43 -0.28 14.47
C PHE A 43 0.83 0.44 13.99
N ARG A 44 2.02 -0.11 14.26
CA ARG A 44 3.32 0.53 13.93
C ARG A 44 3.36 2.02 14.34
N ASP A 45 2.95 2.29 15.58
CA ASP A 45 2.88 3.62 16.18
C ASP A 45 1.84 4.58 15.57
N GLU A 46 1.06 4.14 14.57
CA GLU A 46 -0.11 4.88 14.09
C GLU A 46 -1.30 4.58 14.99
N ALA A 47 -1.79 5.61 15.67
CA ALA A 47 -3.02 5.54 16.46
C ALA A 47 -4.23 5.37 15.53
N ILE A 48 -5.10 4.43 15.91
CA ILE A 48 -6.37 4.13 15.27
C ILE A 48 -7.44 4.28 16.35
N THR A 49 -8.18 5.39 16.32
CA THR A 49 -9.31 5.59 17.22
C THR A 49 -10.35 4.49 17.04
N ALA A 50 -10.74 4.24 15.80
CA ALA A 50 -11.69 3.21 15.45
C ALA A 50 -11.45 2.70 14.03
N ALA A 51 -11.71 1.43 13.77
CA ALA A 51 -11.84 0.90 12.43
C ALA A 51 -13.00 -0.10 12.38
N THR A 52 -13.89 0.06 11.41
CA THR A 52 -14.95 -0.90 11.13
C THR A 52 -14.74 -1.49 9.76
N ALA A 53 -14.82 -2.79 9.61
CA ALA A 53 -14.78 -3.45 8.32
C ALA A 53 -15.91 -4.47 8.20
N GLU A 54 -16.54 -4.52 7.05
CA GLU A 54 -17.52 -5.52 6.67
C GLU A 54 -16.95 -6.33 5.53
N PHE A 55 -17.10 -7.64 5.60
CA PHE A 55 -16.72 -8.52 4.52
C PHE A 55 -17.83 -9.49 4.19
N ALA A 56 -17.90 -9.91 2.94
CA ALA A 56 -18.80 -10.97 2.49
C ALA A 56 -18.07 -11.86 1.49
N ILE A 57 -18.35 -13.15 1.52
CA ILE A 57 -17.81 -14.15 0.61
C ILE A 57 -19.00 -14.80 -0.09
N ALA A 58 -19.07 -14.62 -1.40
CA ALA A 58 -20.06 -15.27 -2.24
C ALA A 58 -19.48 -15.51 -3.63
N ASN A 59 -19.80 -16.66 -4.24
CA ASN A 59 -19.38 -17.00 -5.59
C ASN A 59 -17.86 -16.86 -5.82
N ASP A 60 -17.06 -17.33 -4.86
CA ASP A 60 -15.59 -17.21 -4.85
C ASP A 60 -15.05 -15.78 -4.88
N VAL A 61 -15.85 -14.78 -4.50
CA VAL A 61 -15.42 -13.38 -4.35
C VAL A 61 -15.65 -12.96 -2.91
N ALA A 62 -14.57 -12.51 -2.26
CA ALA A 62 -14.62 -11.84 -0.97
C ALA A 62 -14.65 -10.32 -1.17
N THR A 63 -15.72 -9.65 -0.79
CA THR A 63 -15.82 -8.20 -0.79
C THR A 63 -15.40 -7.66 0.57
N LEU A 64 -14.78 -6.47 0.59
CA LEU A 64 -14.36 -5.78 1.81
C LEU A 64 -14.76 -4.32 1.72
N ASN A 65 -15.43 -3.83 2.76
CA ASN A 65 -15.74 -2.43 2.96
C ASN A 65 -15.24 -2.02 4.35
N ALA A 66 -14.20 -1.19 4.42
CA ALA A 66 -13.64 -0.72 5.68
C ALA A 66 -13.67 0.80 5.80
N ARG A 67 -13.79 1.27 7.04
CA ARG A 67 -13.74 2.66 7.44
C ARG A 67 -12.81 2.78 8.64
N ILE A 68 -11.76 3.60 8.51
CA ILE A 68 -10.71 3.77 9.51
C ILE A 68 -10.67 5.23 9.95
N THR A 69 -10.77 5.46 11.25
CA THR A 69 -10.67 6.77 11.90
C THR A 69 -9.39 6.79 12.72
N THR A 70 -8.43 7.63 12.34
CA THR A 70 -7.11 7.70 12.99
C THR A 70 -7.09 8.67 14.17
N LEU A 71 -7.56 9.90 13.96
CA LEU A 71 -7.62 10.95 14.97
C LEU A 71 -9.03 11.58 14.96
N PRO A 72 -9.53 12.09 16.10
CA PRO A 72 -10.88 12.63 16.23
C PRO A 72 -11.24 13.73 15.23
N GLU A 73 -10.25 14.46 14.71
CA GLU A 73 -10.44 15.59 13.78
C GLU A 73 -10.01 15.26 12.33
N THR A 74 -9.67 14.01 12.04
CA THR A 74 -9.29 13.59 10.68
C THR A 74 -10.48 12.98 9.94
N ALA A 75 -10.62 13.31 8.66
CA ALA A 75 -11.59 12.65 7.80
C ALA A 75 -11.34 11.12 7.80
N PRO A 76 -12.40 10.30 7.96
CA PRO A 76 -12.28 8.86 8.01
C PRO A 76 -11.89 8.30 6.64
N ILE A 77 -10.96 7.36 6.66
CA ILE A 77 -10.42 6.67 5.48
C ILE A 77 -11.40 5.55 5.12
N THR A 78 -11.86 5.49 3.88
CA THR A 78 -12.67 4.37 3.37
C THR A 78 -11.84 3.48 2.45
N LEU A 79 -12.05 2.17 2.54
CA LEU A 79 -11.41 1.14 1.72
C LEU A 79 -12.50 0.22 1.19
N GLN A 80 -12.51 -0.01 -0.13
CA GLN A 80 -13.43 -0.94 -0.77
C GLN A 80 -12.65 -1.83 -1.73
N GLY A 81 -12.99 -3.11 -1.81
CA GLY A 81 -12.33 -4.03 -2.74
C GLY A 81 -12.99 -5.40 -2.86
N ASP A 82 -12.71 -6.05 -3.99
CA ASP A 82 -13.20 -7.38 -4.32
C ASP A 82 -12.00 -8.34 -4.51
N ILE A 83 -12.07 -9.50 -3.86
CA ILE A 83 -10.98 -10.47 -3.72
C ILE A 83 -11.45 -11.86 -4.18
N PRO A 84 -11.20 -12.25 -5.44
CA PRO A 84 -11.38 -13.61 -5.94
C PRO A 84 -10.55 -14.69 -5.20
N LEU A 85 -11.14 -15.85 -4.89
CA LEU A 85 -10.58 -16.91 -4.00
C LEU A 85 -10.04 -18.17 -4.71
N ASN A 86 -10.15 -18.28 -6.03
CA ASN A 86 -9.93 -19.50 -6.82
C ASN A 86 -8.47 -19.98 -7.04
N GLY A 87 -7.53 -19.67 -6.14
CA GLY A 87 -6.15 -20.21 -6.14
C GLY A 87 -5.18 -19.67 -7.21
N ARG A 88 -5.68 -19.12 -8.33
CA ARG A 88 -4.96 -18.16 -9.19
C ARG A 88 -5.55 -16.79 -8.93
N SER A 89 -4.96 -16.11 -7.97
CA SER A 89 -5.59 -14.93 -7.43
C SER A 89 -5.40 -13.75 -8.38
N GLN A 90 -6.49 -13.29 -8.96
CA GLN A 90 -6.59 -11.95 -9.53
C GLN A 90 -7.18 -11.04 -8.45
N TYR A 91 -6.53 -9.94 -8.08
CA TYR A 91 -6.97 -9.04 -7.02
C TYR A 91 -7.14 -7.65 -7.59
N ASN A 92 -8.29 -7.00 -7.37
CA ASN A 92 -8.49 -5.61 -7.79
C ASN A 92 -8.56 -4.71 -6.55
N LEU A 93 -7.58 -3.82 -6.40
CA LEU A 93 -7.60 -2.81 -5.34
C LEU A 93 -7.87 -1.43 -5.95
N GLN A 94 -8.89 -0.77 -5.44
CA GLN A 94 -9.26 0.59 -5.83
C GLN A 94 -9.22 1.52 -4.61
N LEU A 95 -8.35 2.52 -4.66
CA LEU A 95 -8.27 3.57 -3.64
C LEU A 95 -8.49 4.92 -4.31
N THR A 96 -9.19 5.83 -3.64
CA THR A 96 -9.34 7.21 -4.08
C THR A 96 -9.06 8.17 -2.94
N ASP A 97 -8.45 9.31 -3.27
CA ASP A 97 -8.29 10.48 -2.42
C ASP A 97 -7.70 10.14 -1.03
N GLU A 98 -8.45 10.35 0.05
CA GLU A 98 -8.00 10.08 1.43
C GLU A 98 -7.71 8.60 1.67
N GLY A 99 -8.24 7.69 0.84
CA GLY A 99 -7.92 6.26 0.80
C GLY A 99 -6.42 5.98 0.61
N LEU A 100 -5.67 6.90 -0.03
CA LEU A 100 -4.22 6.77 -0.21
C LEU A 100 -3.43 6.91 1.10
N ARG A 101 -4.00 7.47 2.16
CA ARG A 101 -3.37 7.50 3.50
C ARG A 101 -3.14 6.10 4.07
N PHE A 102 -3.82 5.08 3.55
CA PHE A 102 -3.56 3.66 3.86
C PHE A 102 -2.08 3.27 3.65
N ILE A 103 -1.37 3.93 2.73
CA ILE A 103 0.07 3.74 2.52
C ILE A 103 0.88 3.92 3.81
N ASN A 104 0.42 4.76 4.75
CA ASN A 104 1.10 4.97 6.02
C ASN A 104 1.08 3.73 6.93
N LEU A 105 0.03 2.91 6.84
CA LEU A 105 -0.02 1.63 7.55
C LEU A 105 0.90 0.59 6.90
N LEU A 106 1.10 0.69 5.59
CA LEU A 106 1.91 -0.27 4.84
C LEU A 106 3.41 0.09 4.75
N SER A 107 3.78 1.36 4.93
CA SER A 107 5.14 1.85 4.75
C SER A 107 5.80 2.34 6.04
N ASP A 108 7.00 1.84 6.29
CA ASP A 108 7.92 2.28 7.34
C ASP A 108 8.82 3.46 6.91
N THR A 109 8.79 3.81 5.62
CA THR A 109 9.73 4.75 5.01
C THR A 109 9.05 6.05 4.62
N ILE A 110 7.87 5.93 3.99
CA ILE A 110 7.11 7.05 3.44
C ILE A 110 5.95 7.36 4.40
N ALA A 111 5.75 8.65 4.66
CA ALA A 111 4.56 9.17 5.33
C ALA A 111 3.80 10.05 4.34
N TRP A 112 2.66 9.57 3.84
CA TRP A 112 1.68 10.37 3.12
C TRP A 112 1.11 11.44 4.05
N GLU A 113 1.23 12.70 3.64
CA GLU A 113 0.78 13.85 4.41
C GLU A 113 -0.54 14.39 3.87
N ALA A 114 -0.61 14.64 2.55
CA ALA A 114 -1.79 15.21 1.90
C ALA A 114 -1.85 14.88 0.39
N GLY A 115 -3.00 15.14 -0.23
CA GLY A 115 -3.22 15.05 -1.67
C GLY A 115 -4.35 14.11 -2.06
N SER A 116 -4.68 14.14 -3.34
CA SER A 116 -5.74 13.33 -3.94
C SER A 116 -5.19 12.40 -5.01
N GLY A 117 -5.95 11.39 -5.39
CA GLY A 117 -5.49 10.47 -6.41
C GLY A 117 -6.35 9.23 -6.56
N SER A 118 -5.96 8.36 -7.46
CA SER A 118 -6.56 7.05 -7.61
C SER A 118 -5.50 5.98 -7.79
N LEU A 119 -5.69 4.85 -7.13
CA LEU A 119 -4.93 3.63 -7.36
C LEU A 119 -5.92 2.60 -7.87
N ASN A 120 -5.66 2.02 -9.04
CA ASN A 120 -6.37 0.85 -9.52
C ASN A 120 -5.30 -0.17 -9.91
N ILE A 121 -5.19 -1.26 -9.14
CA ILE A 121 -4.21 -2.31 -9.41
C ILE A 121 -4.90 -3.67 -9.48
N THR A 122 -4.47 -4.43 -10.47
CA THR A 122 -4.77 -5.84 -10.67
C THR A 122 -3.52 -6.64 -10.28
N LEU A 123 -3.56 -7.37 -9.17
CA LEU A 123 -2.54 -8.38 -8.87
C LEU A 123 -2.98 -9.70 -9.48
N THR A 124 -2.10 -10.47 -10.10
CA THR A 124 -2.36 -11.79 -10.70
C THR A 124 -1.28 -12.78 -10.28
N GLY A 125 -1.46 -14.08 -10.53
CA GLY A 125 -0.42 -15.09 -10.24
C GLY A 125 -0.60 -15.77 -8.88
N THR A 126 0.51 -16.10 -8.22
CA THR A 126 0.50 -16.81 -6.92
C THR A 126 1.10 -15.94 -5.82
N GLN A 127 0.86 -16.27 -4.54
CA GLN A 127 1.49 -15.54 -3.43
C GLN A 127 3.03 -15.50 -3.52
N ALA A 128 3.65 -16.52 -4.11
CA ALA A 128 5.11 -16.60 -4.29
C ALA A 128 5.62 -15.85 -5.54
N ALA A 129 4.75 -15.59 -6.51
CA ALA A 129 5.10 -14.87 -7.74
C ALA A 129 3.91 -14.03 -8.23
N PRO A 130 3.55 -12.95 -7.50
CA PRO A 130 2.49 -12.08 -7.94
C PRO A 130 2.98 -11.20 -9.10
N ASN A 131 2.09 -10.95 -10.04
CA ASN A 131 2.25 -10.02 -11.14
C ASN A 131 1.32 -8.83 -10.91
N ILE A 132 1.84 -7.61 -10.93
CA ILE A 132 1.06 -6.40 -10.64
C ILE A 132 0.93 -5.57 -11.91
N GLU A 133 -0.31 -5.24 -12.24
CA GLU A 133 -0.69 -4.33 -13.32
C GLU A 133 -1.60 -3.24 -12.77
N GLY A 134 -1.59 -2.04 -13.33
CA GLY A 134 -2.48 -0.99 -12.84
C GLY A 134 -2.02 0.43 -13.10
N ILE A 135 -2.80 1.38 -12.58
CA ILE A 135 -2.55 2.81 -12.72
C ILE A 135 -2.62 3.45 -11.34
N LEU A 136 -1.61 4.26 -11.03
CA LEU A 136 -1.61 5.17 -9.89
C LEU A 136 -1.57 6.60 -10.43
N ALA A 137 -2.60 7.39 -10.17
CA ALA A 137 -2.67 8.80 -10.52
C ALA A 137 -2.68 9.64 -9.24
N LEU A 138 -1.71 10.54 -9.09
CA LEU A 138 -1.56 11.39 -7.92
C LEU A 138 -1.64 12.87 -8.31
N ARG A 139 -2.46 13.62 -7.56
CA ARG A 139 -2.72 15.04 -7.76
C ARG A 139 -2.39 15.80 -6.47
N GLN A 140 -1.39 16.68 -6.57
CA GLN A 140 -0.94 17.54 -5.46
C GLN A 140 -0.63 16.73 -4.19
N ALA A 141 0.03 15.58 -4.38
CA ALA A 141 0.40 14.70 -3.28
C ALA A 141 1.63 15.25 -2.56
N SER A 142 1.60 15.27 -1.23
CA SER A 142 2.76 15.53 -0.38
C SER A 142 3.07 14.33 0.49
N TYR A 143 4.35 14.00 0.58
CA TYR A 143 4.84 12.94 1.43
C TYR A 143 6.11 13.38 2.14
N GLY A 144 6.25 12.94 3.38
CA GLY A 144 7.46 13.02 4.17
C GLY A 144 8.22 11.70 4.18
N CYS A 145 9.47 11.77 4.63
CA CYS A 145 10.24 10.59 4.98
C CYS A 145 10.16 10.41 6.50
N ARG A 146 9.69 9.27 6.99
CA ARG A 146 9.56 9.02 8.44
C ARG A 146 10.89 9.18 9.19
N ARG A 147 12.01 8.84 8.52
CA ARG A 147 13.38 9.02 9.04
C ARG A 147 13.87 10.47 9.05
N TYR A 148 13.18 11.36 8.34
CA TYR A 148 13.47 12.80 8.24
C TYR A 148 12.16 13.61 8.40
N PRO A 149 11.56 13.63 9.60
CA PRO A 149 10.17 14.07 9.82
C PRO A 149 9.86 15.55 9.52
N ASN A 150 10.86 16.35 9.10
CA ASN A 150 10.70 17.77 8.75
C ASN A 150 10.99 18.06 7.26
N ARG A 151 10.97 17.04 6.40
CA ARG A 151 11.18 17.21 4.96
C ARG A 151 10.03 16.60 4.17
N SER A 152 9.06 17.44 3.86
CA SER A 152 7.96 17.14 2.96
C SER A 152 8.37 17.37 1.51
N ARG A 153 7.85 16.54 0.61
CA ARG A 153 8.06 16.63 -0.83
C ARG A 153 6.72 16.57 -1.54
N SER A 154 6.46 17.53 -2.42
CA SER A 154 5.28 17.52 -3.26
C SER A 154 5.57 16.83 -4.59
N LEU A 155 4.63 16.02 -5.06
CA LEU A 155 4.70 15.36 -6.34
C LEU A 155 3.35 15.41 -7.07
N ARG A 156 3.42 15.49 -8.40
CA ARG A 156 2.32 15.18 -9.31
C ARG A 156 2.84 14.10 -10.23
N ALA A 157 2.17 12.97 -10.28
CA ALA A 157 2.63 11.83 -11.07
C ALA A 157 1.47 10.97 -11.54
N ARG A 158 1.69 10.29 -12.66
CA ARG A 158 0.86 9.19 -13.12
C ARG A 158 1.79 8.03 -13.45
N PHE A 159 1.59 6.90 -12.78
CA PHE A 159 2.32 5.68 -12.99
C PHE A 159 1.42 4.66 -13.68
N ILE A 160 1.98 3.93 -14.62
CA ILE A 160 1.35 2.78 -15.27
C ILE A 160 2.25 1.58 -14.98
N LEU A 161 1.70 0.61 -14.25
CA LEU A 161 2.35 -0.64 -13.88
C LEU A 161 1.92 -1.69 -14.90
N VAL A 162 2.87 -2.31 -15.57
CA VAL A 162 2.61 -3.39 -16.55
C VAL A 162 3.56 -4.54 -16.26
N GLY A 163 3.01 -5.71 -15.93
CA GLY A 163 3.80 -6.95 -15.86
C GLY A 163 4.84 -7.00 -14.74
N VAL A 164 4.65 -6.30 -13.62
CA VAL A 164 5.66 -6.26 -12.55
C VAL A 164 5.66 -7.57 -11.77
N ASN A 165 6.64 -8.44 -12.04
CA ASN A 165 6.82 -9.71 -11.34
C ASN A 165 7.50 -9.49 -9.97
N CYS A 166 6.72 -9.59 -8.90
CA CYS A 166 7.15 -9.33 -7.54
C CYS A 166 7.72 -10.60 -6.86
N ARG A 167 8.73 -11.24 -7.46
CA ARG A 167 9.42 -12.38 -6.82
C ARG A 167 10.23 -12.01 -5.56
N ARG A 168 10.56 -10.72 -5.38
CA ARG A 168 11.34 -10.18 -4.23
C ARG A 168 11.00 -8.72 -3.88
N ILE A 169 9.89 -8.20 -4.36
CA ILE A 169 9.55 -6.77 -4.26
C ILE A 169 8.40 -6.62 -3.27
N THR A 170 8.71 -6.16 -2.06
CA THR A 170 7.73 -5.55 -1.15
C THR A 170 7.02 -4.43 -1.92
N LEU A 171 5.73 -4.18 -1.69
CA LEU A 171 4.93 -3.13 -2.37
C LEU A 171 5.67 -1.77 -2.47
N MET A 172 6.55 -1.47 -1.50
CA MET A 172 7.46 -0.32 -1.52
C MET A 172 8.39 -0.24 -2.73
N ALA A 173 8.81 -1.35 -3.32
CA ALA A 173 9.66 -1.33 -4.51
C ALA A 173 8.89 -1.12 -5.81
N ALA A 174 7.55 -1.21 -5.85
CA ALA A 174 6.77 -0.66 -6.96
C ALA A 174 6.76 0.88 -6.92
N MET A 175 6.72 1.48 -5.72
CA MET A 175 6.96 2.93 -5.54
C MET A 175 8.44 3.32 -5.69
N ALA A 176 9.37 2.44 -5.33
CA ALA A 176 10.80 2.66 -5.55
C ALA A 176 11.28 2.28 -6.96
N MET A 177 10.43 1.66 -7.80
CA MET A 177 10.71 1.34 -9.21
C MET A 177 10.70 2.58 -10.12
N VAL A 178 10.67 3.78 -9.52
CA VAL A 178 11.19 5.02 -10.11
C VAL A 178 12.72 4.95 -10.30
N ARG A 179 13.38 3.86 -9.91
CA ARG A 179 14.84 3.69 -9.97
C ARG A 179 15.45 3.62 -11.39
N SER A 180 14.69 3.47 -12.46
CA SER A 180 15.27 3.23 -13.81
C SER A 180 14.98 4.30 -14.87
N TRP A 181 14.16 5.33 -14.62
CA TRP A 181 13.79 6.28 -15.69
C TRP A 181 14.07 7.76 -15.43
N PHE A 182 14.32 8.15 -14.18
CA PHE A 182 14.80 9.49 -13.85
C PHE A 182 15.90 9.34 -12.81
N GLY A 183 17.16 9.58 -13.17
CA GLY A 183 18.35 9.42 -12.32
C GLY A 183 18.31 10.26 -11.03
N VAL A 184 17.46 9.87 -10.10
CA VAL A 184 17.23 10.47 -8.80
C VAL A 184 17.21 9.31 -7.82
N GLY A 185 17.99 9.45 -6.75
CA GLY A 185 18.15 8.43 -5.72
C GLY A 185 16.83 8.03 -5.05
N SER A 186 16.94 7.13 -4.07
CA SER A 186 15.82 6.65 -3.24
C SER A 186 14.85 7.79 -2.89
N PRO A 187 13.53 7.54 -2.77
CA PRO A 187 12.55 8.58 -2.41
C PRO A 187 12.91 9.35 -1.12
N CYS A 188 13.73 8.74 -0.26
CA CYS A 188 14.31 9.32 0.96
C CYS A 188 15.84 9.37 0.98
N GLY A 189 16.50 9.34 -0.17
CA GLY A 189 17.96 9.46 -0.30
C GLY A 189 18.44 10.89 -0.03
N PRO A 190 19.72 11.08 0.34
CA PRO A 190 20.31 12.42 0.41
C PRO A 190 20.19 13.10 -0.95
N MET A 191 19.93 14.42 -0.96
CA MET A 191 20.05 15.22 -2.18
C MET A 191 21.50 15.14 -2.65
N GLU A 192 21.82 14.29 -3.62
CA GLU A 192 22.97 14.56 -4.46
C GLU A 192 22.68 15.87 -5.18
N ARG A 193 23.52 16.88 -4.90
CA ARG A 193 23.54 18.09 -5.71
C ARG A 193 23.71 17.64 -7.17
N PRO A 194 23.01 18.24 -8.14
CA PRO A 194 23.30 17.97 -9.54
C PRO A 194 24.79 18.22 -9.76
N SER A 195 25.54 17.16 -10.06
CA SER A 195 26.92 17.30 -10.53
C SER A 195 26.86 18.11 -11.81
N PRO A 196 27.60 19.23 -11.92
CA PRO A 196 27.73 19.89 -13.21
C PRO A 196 28.49 18.95 -14.16
N SER A 197 28.05 18.95 -15.41
CA SER A 197 28.68 18.39 -16.61
C SER A 197 29.02 16.89 -16.66
N ARG A 198 28.15 16.13 -17.32
CA ARG A 198 28.60 15.29 -18.45
C ARG A 198 27.69 15.53 -19.65
N SER A 199 28.15 16.43 -20.52
CA SER A 199 27.66 16.55 -21.89
C SER A 199 27.91 15.22 -22.62
N VAL A 200 26.85 14.52 -23.02
CA VAL A 200 26.96 13.47 -24.03
C VAL A 200 26.44 14.08 -25.34
N SER A 201 27.39 14.41 -26.20
CA SER A 201 27.17 14.86 -27.57
C SER A 201 26.45 13.79 -28.38
N ARG A 202 25.37 14.19 -29.07
CA ARG A 202 24.78 13.41 -30.17
C ARG A 202 25.80 13.27 -31.30
N LEU A 203 25.93 12.08 -31.87
CA LEU A 203 26.31 11.91 -33.27
C LEU A 203 25.38 10.85 -33.87
N TRP A 204 24.67 11.26 -34.92
CA TRP A 204 24.00 10.36 -35.86
C TRP A 204 25.05 9.75 -36.78
N SER A 205 24.89 8.47 -37.07
CA SER A 205 25.12 7.85 -38.39
C SER A 205 24.52 6.45 -38.35
#